data_AF-A0A542QQA3-F1
#
_entry.id   AF-A0A542QQA3-F1
#
_cell.length_a   1.000
_cell.length_b   1.000
_cell.length_c   1.000
_cell.angle_alpha   90.00
_cell.angle_beta   90.00
_cell.angle_gamma   90.00
#
_symmetry.space_group_name_H-M   'P 1'
#
loop_
_entity.id
_entity.type
_entity.pdbx_description
1 polymer ?
#
loop_
_entity_poly.entity_id
_entity_poly.type
_entity_poly.pdbx_seq_one_letter_code
_entity_poly.pdbx_strand_id
1 'polypeptide(L)'
;MARRPVAVVAALVLLVEAIGIVVINGILATFVEKQSMSLADMDPDAMVTGTWVMGGVFGLYLAACGVTMLLTGLRDRAPGRVARILLISCAITHGVLGALTVGLVGWEAFAFMMVVLGLIVLVLVAYGNGGKPQKEEAHKEPAPTHGTAPA
;
A
#
# COMPACT_ATOMS: atom_id res chain seq x y z
N MET A 1 -11.34 -14.13 12.02
CA MET A 1 -10.22 -14.35 12.96
C MET A 1 -8.86 -13.95 12.37
N ALA A 2 -8.58 -14.20 11.08
CA ALA A 2 -7.29 -13.88 10.46
C ALA A 2 -6.95 -12.37 10.29
N ARG A 3 -7.94 -11.46 10.28
CA ARG A 3 -7.70 -10.04 9.95
C ARG A 3 -6.70 -9.32 10.88
N ARG A 4 -6.76 -9.56 12.20
CA ARG A 4 -5.86 -8.94 13.18
C ARG A 4 -4.40 -9.39 13.01
N PRO A 5 -4.09 -10.71 13.03
CA PRO A 5 -2.72 -11.16 12.82
C PRO A 5 -2.17 -10.74 11.46
N VAL A 6 -2.97 -10.80 10.39
CA VAL A 6 -2.55 -10.31 9.07
C VAL A 6 -2.16 -8.83 9.12
N ALA A 7 -2.96 -7.98 9.76
CA ALA A 7 -2.64 -6.56 9.88
C ALA A 7 -1.36 -6.29 10.69
N VAL A 8 -1.11 -7.06 11.75
CA VAL A 8 0.12 -6.96 12.53
C VAL A 8 1.33 -7.43 11.73
N VAL A 9 1.22 -8.56 11.02
CA VAL A 9 2.31 -9.08 10.17
C VAL A 9 2.63 -8.08 9.06
N ALA A 10 1.62 -7.59 8.35
CA ALA A 10 1.81 -6.60 7.30
C ALA A 10 2.46 -5.32 7.81
N ALA A 11 2.06 -4.86 9.01
CA ALA A 11 2.67 -3.71 9.66
C ALA A 11 4.16 -3.93 9.95
N LEU A 12 4.51 -5.08 10.53
CA LEU A 12 5.90 -5.41 10.85
C LEU A 12 6.76 -5.49 9.58
N VAL A 13 6.23 -6.12 8.52
CA VAL A 13 6.91 -6.21 7.23
C VAL A 13 7.19 -4.81 6.66
N LEU A 14 6.18 -3.93 6.60
CA LEU A 14 6.36 -2.55 6.11
C LEU A 14 7.34 -1.73 6.95
N LEU A 15 7.37 -1.94 8.27
CA LEU A 15 8.33 -1.27 9.14
C LEU A 15 9.76 -1.75 8.89
N VAL A 16 9.95 -3.06 8.67
CA VAL A 16 11.25 -3.61 8.28
C VAL A 16 11.68 -3.10 6.91
N GLU A 17 10.77 -3.03 5.95
CA GLU A 17 11.05 -2.45 4.62
C GLU A 17 11.38 -0.97 4.70
N ALA A 18 10.71 -0.20 5.55
CA ALA A 18 11.03 1.21 5.78
C ALA A 18 12.49 1.38 6.22
N ILE A 19 12.95 0.56 7.17
CA ILE A 19 14.34 0.55 7.61
C ILE A 19 15.26 0.12 6.46
N GLY A 20 14.92 -0.97 5.77
CA GLY A 20 15.68 -1.47 4.63
C GLY A 20 15.89 -0.41 3.54
N ILE A 21 14.83 0.31 3.16
CA ILE A 21 14.88 1.38 2.17
C ILE A 21 15.79 2.53 2.60
N VAL A 22 15.70 2.98 3.84
CA VAL A 22 16.58 4.04 4.36
C VAL A 22 18.04 3.59 4.37
N VAL A 23 18.30 2.37 4.84
CA VAL A 23 19.66 1.81 4.89
C VAL A 23 20.25 1.65 3.49
N ILE A 24 19.50 1.06 2.54
CA ILE A 24 19.95 0.85 1.17
C ILE A 24 20.23 2.20 0.49
N ASN A 25 19.33 3.17 0.59
CA ASN A 25 19.54 4.49 0.01
C ASN A 25 20.69 5.24 0.69
N GLY A 26 20.85 5.15 2.00
CA GLY A 26 21.98 5.76 2.71
C GLY A 26 23.33 5.19 2.29
N ILE A 27 23.39 3.86 2.11
CA ILE A 27 24.57 3.18 1.56
C ILE A 27 24.85 3.67 0.14
N LEU A 28 23.84 3.69 -0.74
CA LEU A 28 24.00 4.17 -2.12
C LEU A 28 24.47 5.63 -2.16
N ALA A 29 23.87 6.51 -1.36
CA ALA A 29 24.25 7.91 -1.28
C ALA A 29 25.73 8.07 -0.85
N THR A 30 26.17 7.27 0.12
CA THR A 30 27.58 7.27 0.58
C THR A 30 28.54 6.77 -0.50
N PHE A 31 28.13 5.77 -1.29
CA PHE A 31 28.93 5.30 -2.42
C PHE A 31 29.03 6.35 -3.53
N VAL A 32 27.91 7.00 -3.89
CA VAL A 32 27.89 8.09 -4.89
C VAL A 32 28.80 9.24 -4.44
N GLU A 33 28.72 9.62 -3.17
CA GLU A 33 29.56 10.67 -2.57
C GLU A 33 31.05 10.33 -2.67
N LYS A 34 31.44 9.08 -2.34
CA LYS A 34 32.84 8.64 -2.37
C LYS A 34 33.40 8.39 -3.77
N GLN A 35 32.56 8.09 -4.75
CA GLN A 35 32.99 7.76 -6.10
C GLN A 35 32.92 8.93 -7.08
N SER A 36 32.44 10.11 -6.65
CA SER A 36 32.33 11.36 -7.44
C SER A 36 32.02 11.08 -8.93
N MET A 37 30.99 10.26 -9.18
CA MET A 37 30.67 9.82 -10.53
C MET A 37 30.05 10.97 -11.32
N SER A 38 30.69 11.35 -12.43
CA SER A 38 30.04 12.17 -13.46
C SER A 38 29.07 11.27 -14.24
N LEU A 39 27.77 11.45 -14.01
CA LEU A 39 26.71 10.82 -14.79
C LEU A 39 26.07 11.89 -15.68
N ALA A 40 26.45 11.94 -16.96
CA ALA A 40 25.86 12.83 -17.96
C ALA A 40 25.79 14.32 -17.52
N ASP A 41 26.89 14.84 -16.97
CA ASP A 41 27.00 16.22 -16.44
C ASP A 41 26.05 16.54 -15.27
N MET A 42 25.40 15.54 -14.68
CA MET A 42 24.63 15.74 -13.46
C MET A 42 25.55 16.01 -12.27
N ASP A 43 25.18 17.04 -11.51
CA ASP A 43 25.84 17.41 -10.26
C ASP A 43 25.81 16.24 -9.25
N PRO A 44 26.97 15.70 -8.85
CA PRO A 44 27.05 14.62 -7.87
C PRO A 44 26.39 14.96 -6.53
N ASP A 45 26.44 16.21 -6.10
CA ASP A 45 25.84 16.64 -4.83
C ASP A 45 24.32 16.57 -4.89
N ALA A 46 23.74 16.89 -6.05
CA ALA A 46 22.31 16.72 -6.30
C ALA A 46 21.90 15.24 -6.29
N MET A 47 22.74 14.33 -6.81
CA MET A 47 22.49 12.89 -6.75
C MET A 47 22.52 12.33 -5.32
N VAL A 48 23.53 12.71 -4.53
CA VAL A 48 23.66 12.30 -3.12
C VAL A 48 22.46 12.81 -2.33
N THR A 49 22.14 14.09 -2.46
CA THR A 49 21.01 14.72 -1.77
C THR A 49 19.68 14.07 -2.19
N GLY A 50 19.48 13.85 -3.49
CA GLY A 50 18.29 13.20 -4.03
C GLY A 50 18.12 11.78 -3.48
N THR A 51 19.20 11.01 -3.38
CA THR A 51 19.17 9.64 -2.85
C THR A 51 18.81 9.62 -1.36
N TRP A 52 19.39 10.53 -0.55
CA TRP A 52 19.03 10.67 0.86
C TRP A 52 17.56 11.09 1.06
N VAL A 53 17.11 12.09 0.31
CA VAL A 53 15.72 12.57 0.37
C VAL A 53 14.76 11.47 -0.06
N MET A 54 15.04 10.77 -1.15
CA MET A 54 14.24 9.64 -1.62
C MET A 54 14.15 8.55 -0.54
N GLY A 55 15.28 8.12 0.02
CA GLY A 55 15.33 7.13 1.09
C GLY A 55 14.52 7.54 2.31
N GLY A 56 14.69 8.78 2.78
CA GLY A 56 13.98 9.33 3.93
C GLY A 56 12.47 9.44 3.70
N VAL A 57 12.04 9.95 2.54
CA VAL A 57 10.62 10.11 2.19
C VAL A 57 9.93 8.76 2.05
N PHE A 58 10.52 7.81 1.31
CA PHE A 58 9.96 6.46 1.19
C PHE A 58 9.97 5.72 2.52
N GLY A 59 11.04 5.83 3.31
CA GLY A 59 11.10 5.25 4.65
C GLY A 59 10.00 5.77 5.57
N LEU A 60 9.82 7.09 5.64
CA LEU A 60 8.77 7.71 6.44
C LEU A 60 7.37 7.30 5.96
N TYR A 61 7.17 7.27 4.64
CA TYR A 61 5.93 6.85 4.03
C TYR A 61 5.55 5.40 4.37
N LEU A 62 6.49 4.47 4.21
CA LEU A 62 6.29 3.06 4.56
C LEU A 62 6.07 2.88 6.06
N ALA A 63 6.81 3.60 6.89
CA ALA A 63 6.61 3.59 8.35
C ALA A 63 5.21 4.10 8.74
N ALA A 64 4.74 5.19 8.12
CA ALA A 64 3.38 5.68 8.33
C ALA A 64 2.33 4.64 7.94
N CYS A 65 2.51 3.96 6.79
CA CYS A 65 1.64 2.86 6.37
C CYS A 65 1.65 1.71 7.40
N GLY A 66 2.84 1.24 7.80
CA GLY A 66 2.99 0.19 8.80
C GLY A 66 2.33 0.53 10.13
N VAL A 67 2.54 1.74 10.64
CA VAL A 67 1.89 2.23 11.87
C VAL A 67 0.36 2.24 11.71
N THR A 68 -0.18 2.71 10.58
CA THR A 68 -1.64 2.68 10.37
C THR A 68 -2.20 1.25 10.38
N MET A 69 -1.51 0.28 9.76
CA MET A 69 -1.93 -1.13 9.77
C MET A 69 -1.84 -1.72 11.18
N LEU A 70 -0.79 -1.39 11.93
CA LEU A 70 -0.61 -1.82 13.31
C LEU A 70 -1.76 -1.30 14.18
N LEU A 71 -2.07 -0.01 14.09
CA LEU A 71 -3.19 0.60 14.82
C LEU A 71 -4.53 -0.02 14.44
N THR A 72 -4.76 -0.32 13.15
CA THR A 72 -5.96 -1.02 12.66
C THR A 72 -6.06 -2.43 13.24
N GLY A 73 -4.98 -3.21 13.24
CA GLY A 73 -4.96 -4.58 13.80
C GLY A 73 -5.15 -4.61 15.32
N LEU A 74 -4.49 -3.69 16.04
CA LEU A 74 -4.61 -3.56 17.49
C LEU A 74 -6.01 -3.12 17.91
N ARG A 75 -6.55 -2.07 17.28
CA ARG A 75 -7.89 -1.53 17.58
C ARG A 75 -9.02 -2.39 17.02
N ASP A 76 -8.71 -3.29 16.09
CA ASP A 76 -9.67 -4.08 15.30
C ASP A 76 -10.80 -3.24 14.68
N ARG A 77 -10.48 -2.01 14.27
CA ARG A 77 -11.42 -1.07 13.66
C ARG A 77 -10.95 -0.69 12.26
N ALA A 78 -11.92 -0.51 11.36
CA ALA A 78 -11.67 -0.10 9.99
C ALA A 78 -10.84 1.21 9.94
N PRO A 79 -9.84 1.30 9.03
CA PRO A 79 -9.09 2.53 8.84
C PRO A 79 -10.01 3.65 8.33
N GLY A 80 -9.82 4.87 8.85
CA GLY A 80 -10.51 6.05 8.34
C GLY A 80 -10.15 6.35 6.89
N ARG A 81 -10.88 7.29 6.25
CA ARG A 81 -10.72 7.60 4.81
C ARG A 81 -9.28 7.97 4.43
N VAL A 82 -8.62 8.81 5.23
CA VAL A 82 -7.22 9.22 4.98
C VAL A 82 -6.27 8.03 5.06
N ALA A 83 -6.38 7.20 6.11
CA ALA A 83 -5.57 6.00 6.24
C ALA A 83 -5.81 5.02 5.08
N ARG A 84 -7.04 4.90 4.60
CA ARG A 84 -7.35 4.07 3.44
C ARG A 84 -6.68 4.59 2.16
N ILE A 85 -6.70 5.90 1.91
CA ILE A 85 -6.00 6.51 0.76
C ILE A 85 -4.50 6.23 0.84
N LEU A 86 -3.90 6.42 2.01
CA LEU A 86 -2.48 6.14 2.26
C LEU A 86 -2.13 4.67 1.97
N LEU A 87 -2.94 3.72 2.42
CA LEU A 87 -2.70 2.30 2.18
C LEU A 87 -2.93 1.91 0.71
N ILE A 88 -3.89 2.54 0.03
CA ILE A 88 -4.09 2.34 -1.42
C ILE A 88 -2.89 2.86 -2.20
N SER A 89 -2.38 4.07 -1.90
CA SER A 89 -1.17 4.56 -2.54
C SER A 89 0.02 3.63 -2.26
N CYS A 90 0.08 3.01 -1.08
CA CYS A 90 1.15 2.08 -0.72
C CYS A 90 1.07 0.80 -1.55
N ALA A 91 -0.14 0.26 -1.73
CA ALA A 91 -0.37 -0.86 -2.63
C ALA A 91 0.04 -0.53 -4.07
N ILE A 92 -0.32 0.66 -4.58
CA ILE A 92 0.08 1.09 -5.93
C ILE A 92 1.61 1.17 -6.05
N THR A 93 2.27 1.74 -5.03
CA THR A 93 3.74 1.84 -4.97
C THR A 93 4.39 0.46 -5.05
N HIS A 94 3.88 -0.52 -4.29
CA HIS A 94 4.38 -1.90 -4.33
C HIS A 94 4.09 -2.60 -5.65
N GLY A 95 2.95 -2.32 -6.29
CA GLY A 95 2.65 -2.82 -7.63
C GLY A 95 3.66 -2.33 -8.67
N VAL A 96 3.96 -1.02 -8.65
CA VAL A 96 4.98 -0.43 -9.54
C VAL A 96 6.36 -1.01 -9.24
N LEU A 97 6.77 -1.08 -7.97
CA LEU A 97 8.05 -1.66 -7.59
C LEU A 97 8.14 -3.15 -7.97
N GLY A 98 7.06 -3.92 -7.81
CA GLY A 98 7.00 -5.31 -8.27
C GLY A 98 7.23 -5.45 -9.78
N ALA A 99 6.62 -4.58 -10.58
CA ALA A 99 6.84 -4.56 -12.02
C ALA A 99 8.30 -4.21 -12.39
N LEU A 100 8.96 -3.36 -11.61
CA LEU A 100 10.38 -3.04 -11.82
C LEU A 100 11.30 -4.19 -11.35
N THR A 101 11.00 -4.83 -10.22
CA THR A 101 11.87 -5.86 -9.64
C THR A 101 11.93 -7.12 -10.48
N VAL A 102 10.84 -7.52 -11.15
CA VAL A 102 10.87 -8.69 -12.05
C VAL A 102 11.83 -8.49 -13.23
N GLY A 103 11.98 -7.26 -13.72
CA GLY A 103 12.87 -6.94 -14.84
C GLY A 103 14.31 -6.63 -14.43
N LEU A 104 14.51 -5.96 -13.28
CA LEU A 104 15.82 -5.43 -12.86
C LEU A 104 16.55 -6.27 -11.81
N VAL A 105 15.82 -7.04 -11.00
CA VAL A 105 16.37 -7.71 -9.82
C VAL A 105 16.22 -9.23 -9.92
N GLY A 106 15.01 -9.71 -10.22
CA GLY A 106 14.72 -11.13 -10.42
C GLY A 106 13.41 -11.60 -9.79
N TRP A 107 13.11 -12.87 -10.04
CA TRP A 107 11.83 -13.50 -9.65
C TRP A 107 11.61 -13.58 -8.14
N GLU A 108 12.66 -13.80 -7.34
CA GLU A 108 12.55 -13.88 -5.88
C GLU A 108 12.12 -12.54 -5.27
N ALA A 109 12.76 -11.44 -5.71
CA ALA A 109 12.40 -10.09 -5.28
C ALA A 109 10.97 -9.73 -5.72
N PHE A 110 10.58 -10.12 -6.93
CA PHE A 110 9.19 -9.97 -7.39
C PHE A 110 8.20 -10.72 -6.50
N ALA A 111 8.48 -11.99 -6.18
CA ALA A 111 7.62 -12.80 -5.33
C ALA A 111 7.47 -12.17 -3.93
N PHE A 112 8.57 -11.69 -3.34
CA PHE A 112 8.53 -10.94 -2.08
C PHE A 112 7.62 -9.71 -2.18
N MET A 113 7.80 -8.86 -3.20
CA MET A 113 6.95 -7.68 -3.41
C MET A 113 5.46 -8.04 -3.57
N MET A 114 5.14 -9.15 -4.23
CA MET A 114 3.77 -9.62 -4.38
C MET A 114 3.17 -10.13 -3.06
N VAL A 115 3.97 -10.74 -2.19
CA VAL A 115 3.54 -11.11 -0.84
C VAL A 115 3.19 -9.88 -0.03
N VAL A 116 4.06 -8.86 -0.04
CA VAL A 116 3.80 -7.59 0.67
C VAL A 116 2.55 -6.90 0.14
N LEU A 117 2.44 -6.76 -1.19
CA LEU A 117 1.25 -6.21 -1.85
C LEU A 117 -0.01 -6.98 -1.45
N GLY A 118 0.05 -8.32 -1.48
CA GLY A 118 -1.04 -9.19 -1.08
C GLY A 118 -1.47 -8.96 0.37
N LEU A 119 -0.51 -8.77 1.29
CA LEU A 119 -0.80 -8.43 2.69
C LEU A 119 -1.51 -7.08 2.83
N ILE A 120 -1.04 -6.05 2.11
CA ILE A 120 -1.67 -4.71 2.12
C ILE A 120 -3.12 -4.80 1.61
N VAL A 121 -3.33 -5.45 0.47
CA VAL A 121 -4.66 -5.63 -0.13
C VAL A 121 -5.56 -6.45 0.79
N LEU A 122 -5.04 -7.53 1.39
CA LEU A 122 -5.81 -8.37 2.30
C LEU A 122 -6.31 -7.57 3.51
N VAL A 123 -5.51 -6.65 4.05
CA VAL A 123 -5.94 -5.75 5.14
C VAL A 123 -6.97 -4.74 4.65
N LEU A 124 -6.78 -4.14 3.48
CA LEU A 124 -7.76 -3.22 2.88
C LEU A 124 -9.12 -3.88 2.63
N VAL A 125 -9.13 -5.15 2.22
CA VAL A 125 -10.35 -5.94 2.00
C VAL A 125 -10.97 -6.38 3.33
N ALA A 126 -10.16 -6.93 4.25
CA ALA A 126 -10.64 -7.47 5.52
C ALA A 126 -11.17 -6.41 6.49
N TYR A 127 -10.65 -5.18 6.40
CA TYR A 127 -11.09 -4.02 7.18
C TYR A 127 -11.84 -2.97 6.34
N GLY A 128 -12.05 -3.24 5.06
CA GLY A 128 -12.90 -2.40 4.23
C GLY A 128 -14.31 -2.40 4.79
N ASN A 129 -14.97 -1.23 4.83
CA ASN A 129 -16.39 -1.13 5.17
C ASN A 129 -17.13 -2.16 4.32
N GLY A 130 -17.55 -3.26 4.95
CA GLY A 130 -18.43 -4.25 4.34
C GLY A 130 -19.56 -3.51 3.66
N GLY A 131 -19.90 -3.96 2.46
CA GLY A 131 -20.86 -3.29 1.60
C GLY A 131 -21.98 -2.67 2.42
N LYS A 132 -22.29 -1.40 2.15
CA LYS A 132 -23.70 -1.06 2.17
C LYS A 132 -24.32 -2.18 1.33
N PRO A 133 -25.22 -3.02 1.86
CA PRO A 133 -25.97 -3.88 0.97
C PRO A 133 -26.46 -2.93 -0.11
N GLN A 134 -26.13 -3.22 -1.37
CA GLN A 134 -26.94 -2.72 -2.46
C GLN A 134 -28.34 -3.00 -1.95
N LYS A 135 -29.09 -1.95 -1.61
CA LYS A 135 -30.50 -2.11 -1.32
C LYS A 135 -30.97 -2.75 -2.61
N GLU A 136 -31.14 -4.06 -2.57
CA GLU A 136 -31.89 -4.80 -3.54
C GLU A 136 -33.19 -4.02 -3.52
N GLU A 137 -33.34 -3.14 -4.50
CA GLU A 137 -34.61 -2.50 -4.74
C GLU A 137 -35.49 -3.70 -5.00
N ALA A 138 -36.18 -4.11 -3.93
CA ALA A 138 -37.23 -5.07 -3.95
C ALA A 138 -37.99 -4.74 -5.21
N HIS A 139 -37.88 -5.63 -6.20
CA HIS A 139 -38.70 -5.61 -7.37
C HIS A 139 -40.11 -5.52 -6.82
N LYS A 140 -40.65 -4.30 -6.82
CA LYS A 140 -41.96 -4.02 -6.28
C LYS A 140 -42.86 -4.53 -7.38
N GLU A 141 -43.12 -5.83 -7.31
CA GLU A 141 -44.13 -6.51 -8.10
C GLU A 141 -45.37 -5.60 -8.04
N PRO A 142 -45.81 -5.03 -9.18
CA PRO A 142 -46.93 -4.12 -9.16
C PRO A 142 -48.13 -4.93 -8.70
N ALA A 143 -48.70 -4.52 -7.56
CA ALA A 143 -49.90 -5.11 -7.00
C ALA A 143 -50.97 -5.22 -8.09
N PRO A 144 -51.71 -6.35 -8.20
CA PRO A 144 -52.75 -6.47 -9.20
C PRO A 144 -53.79 -5.38 -8.95
N THR A 145 -53.91 -4.47 -9.91
CA THR A 145 -54.99 -3.50 -9.97
C THR A 145 -56.30 -4.27 -10.08
N HIS A 146 -57.11 -4.25 -9.01
CA HIS A 146 -58.51 -4.64 -9.10
C HIS A 146 -59.17 -3.78 -10.17
N GLY A 147 -59.45 -4.39 -11.32
CA GLY A 147 -60.21 -3.79 -12.39
C GLY A 147 -61.59 -3.40 -11.87
N THR A 148 -61.88 -2.11 -11.96
CA THR A 148 -63.22 -1.55 -11.90
C THR A 148 -64.10 -2.25 -12.94
N ALA A 149 -65.14 -2.94 -12.51
CA ALA A 149 -66.21 -3.40 -13.40
C ALA A 149 -67.00 -2.19 -13.91
N PRO A 150 -67.30 -2.10 -15.22
CA PRO A 150 -68.19 -1.08 -15.75
C PRO A 150 -69.67 -1.40 -15.44
N ALA A 151 -70.48 -0.32 -15.50
CA ALA A 151 -71.87 -0.15 -15.08
C ALA A 151 -72.88 -1.22 -15.52
#